data_AF-A0AA97C1Q2-F1
#
_entry.id   AF-A0AA97C1Q2-F1
#
_cell.length_a   1.000
_cell.length_b   1.000
_cell.length_c   1.000
_cell.angle_alpha   90.00
_cell.angle_beta   90.00
_cell.angle_gamma   90.00
#
_symmetry.space_group_name_H-M   'P 1'
#
loop_
_entity.id
_entity.type
_entity.pdbx_description
1 polymer ?
#
loop_
_entity_poly.entity_id
_entity_poly.type
_entity_poly.pdbx_seq_one_letter_code
_entity_poly.pdbx_strand_id
1 'polypeptide(L)'
;MVIQLKVTKFRKALIALAVFSSMAYSVSAASLPLTDLPSRPAEVTDNEKADIDSLIRVAREQQKNEEANAKSARENNREMLRKMPETRTDNEMISDTVTGAIADADVADGKQNKMAGDFYYVLVSASLSDKEIKDMMTDYDGRRDVSLVIRGVTDKAKLMDELTRWQQLVLDSGAEVTVNLDPVIFKDNAVTAVPTIIHEKDGEFVASVSGISNIDFLKGKTGKLGTAGPTKEVVERSLLDMIEEGVKNLDFEQMKKDALNNYWPRQRQEFEVFPTVKKRATHTIDPTVIIPQDIVTPEGVVVAKKGKVNPLDVIPFGQKLIVFDASVPWQRDFARHEYENTEPGINPILITTNVYGDGWDTFKDAAQHYGEKARLYMIQPGMSERFGIEAVPSIVTADRKVFIINEYPEANYANKVAK
;
A
#
# COMPACT_ATOMS: atom_id res chain seq x y z
N MET A 1 1.11 18.15 -7.46
CA MET A 1 2.31 17.38 -7.03
C MET A 1 3.37 18.36 -6.55
N VAL A 2 3.38 18.68 -5.25
CA VAL A 2 4.34 19.62 -4.64
C VAL A 2 5.53 18.84 -4.07
N ILE A 3 6.75 19.11 -4.57
CA ILE A 3 7.98 18.56 -3.98
C ILE A 3 8.53 19.59 -2.99
N GLN A 4 8.49 19.24 -1.70
CA GLN A 4 8.96 20.07 -0.60
C GLN A 4 10.43 19.77 -0.28
N LEU A 5 11.31 20.77 -0.43
CA LEU A 5 12.72 20.67 -0.09
C LEU A 5 12.93 21.17 1.36
N LYS A 6 12.78 20.28 2.35
CA LYS A 6 13.08 20.61 3.76
C LYS A 6 14.52 20.24 4.13
N VAL A 7 15.29 21.23 4.60
CA VAL A 7 16.56 20.98 5.29
C VAL A 7 16.26 20.45 6.69
N THR A 8 16.33 19.13 6.85
CA THR A 8 16.30 18.50 8.17
C THR A 8 17.72 18.51 8.71
N LYS A 9 17.99 19.20 9.83
CA LYS A 9 19.29 19.16 10.52
C LYS A 9 19.60 17.71 10.93
N PHE A 10 20.37 17.02 10.11
CA PHE A 10 20.86 15.67 10.36
C PHE A 10 21.85 15.70 11.54
N ARG A 11 21.40 15.31 12.72
CA ARG A 11 22.29 14.86 13.81
C ARG A 11 22.43 13.34 13.72
N LYS A 12 23.66 12.93 13.42
CA LYS A 12 24.27 11.60 13.46
C LYS A 12 23.52 10.56 14.32
N ALA A 13 23.10 9.46 13.70
CA ALA A 13 23.14 8.12 14.28
C ALA A 13 23.23 7.09 13.15
N LEU A 14 24.46 6.80 12.74
CA LEU A 14 24.83 5.54 12.10
C LEU A 14 24.92 4.50 13.22
N ILE A 15 24.34 3.31 13.08
CA ILE A 15 24.88 2.00 13.52
C ILE A 15 23.90 0.85 13.20
N ALA A 16 24.44 -0.11 12.44
CA ALA A 16 24.27 -1.56 12.43
C ALA A 16 22.93 -2.26 12.11
N LEU A 17 23.05 -3.02 11.02
CA LEU A 17 22.45 -4.32 10.68
C LEU A 17 22.53 -5.35 11.83
N ALA A 18 21.60 -6.31 11.79
CA ALA A 18 21.70 -7.72 12.25
C ALA A 18 21.21 -8.10 13.67
N VAL A 19 20.23 -9.03 13.65
CA VAL A 19 20.20 -10.30 14.41
C VAL A 19 19.85 -10.28 15.92
N PHE A 20 18.70 -10.91 16.21
CA PHE A 20 18.34 -11.73 17.38
C PHE A 20 18.35 -11.16 18.82
N SER A 21 17.42 -11.75 19.60
CA SER A 21 17.62 -12.20 20.98
C SER A 21 17.59 -11.17 22.12
N SER A 22 16.65 -11.44 23.04
CA SER A 22 16.68 -11.29 24.51
C SER A 22 17.58 -10.24 25.18
N MET A 23 16.95 -9.37 25.98
CA MET A 23 17.32 -9.03 27.36
C MET A 23 16.18 -8.15 27.93
N ALA A 24 15.34 -8.64 28.84
CA ALA A 24 15.55 -8.66 30.28
C ALA A 24 15.76 -7.26 30.89
N TYR A 25 14.69 -6.66 31.38
CA TYR A 25 14.74 -5.79 32.56
C TYR A 25 13.82 -6.36 33.63
N SER A 26 14.42 -6.60 34.78
CA SER A 26 13.87 -7.14 36.01
C SER A 26 13.01 -6.09 36.73
N VAL A 27 11.80 -6.48 37.15
CA VAL A 27 11.10 -5.81 38.25
C VAL A 27 10.59 -6.88 39.21
N SER A 28 10.98 -6.69 40.46
CA SER A 28 10.76 -7.56 41.62
C SER A 28 9.26 -7.75 41.91
N ALA A 29 8.85 -8.99 42.14
CA ALA A 29 7.51 -9.33 42.61
C ALA A 29 7.40 -9.04 44.11
N ALA A 30 6.70 -7.96 44.48
CA ALA A 30 6.16 -7.81 45.82
C ALA A 30 4.80 -8.54 45.88
N SER A 31 4.75 -9.61 46.66
CA SER A 31 3.57 -10.40 46.96
C SER A 31 2.52 -9.58 47.72
N LEU A 32 1.29 -9.53 47.20
CA LEU A 32 0.09 -9.19 47.97
C LEU A 32 -0.64 -10.48 48.37
N PRO A 33 -1.12 -10.61 49.62
CA PRO A 33 -1.74 -11.83 50.11
C PRO A 33 -3.14 -12.03 49.51
N LEU A 34 -3.41 -13.25 49.04
CA LEU A 34 -4.78 -13.72 48.82
C LEU A 34 -5.49 -13.82 50.18
N THR A 35 -6.46 -12.95 50.42
CA THR A 35 -7.47 -13.17 51.45
C THR A 35 -8.85 -12.75 50.93
N ASP A 36 -9.79 -13.68 51.07
CA ASP A 36 -11.23 -13.64 50.84
C ASP A 36 -11.75 -13.48 49.40
N LEU A 37 -11.89 -14.64 48.72
CA LEU A 37 -12.92 -14.83 47.71
C LEU A 37 -14.26 -15.12 48.41
N PRO A 38 -15.34 -14.35 48.15
CA PRO A 38 -16.64 -14.61 48.75
C PRO A 38 -17.23 -15.94 48.25
N SER A 39 -17.73 -16.75 49.18
CA SER A 39 -18.23 -18.11 48.99
C SER A 39 -19.64 -18.22 48.39
N ARG A 40 -20.14 -17.14 47.77
CA ARG A 40 -21.43 -17.15 47.05
C ARG A 40 -21.39 -16.10 45.92
N PRO A 41 -21.82 -16.42 44.68
CA PRO A 41 -21.93 -15.41 43.63
C PRO A 41 -22.89 -14.32 44.11
N ALA A 42 -22.45 -13.06 44.05
CA ALA A 42 -23.27 -11.92 44.42
C ALA A 42 -24.57 -11.94 43.59
N GLU A 43 -25.72 -11.80 44.25
CA GLU A 43 -26.99 -11.68 43.56
C GLU A 43 -27.00 -10.36 42.78
N VAL A 44 -26.95 -10.46 41.46
CA VAL A 44 -26.98 -9.33 40.53
C VAL A 44 -28.25 -8.53 40.80
N THR A 45 -28.07 -7.28 41.22
CA THR A 45 -29.18 -6.36 41.51
C THR A 45 -29.97 -6.08 40.24
N ASP A 46 -31.25 -5.70 40.36
CA ASP A 46 -32.10 -5.49 39.17
C ASP A 46 -31.58 -4.36 38.25
N ASN A 47 -30.82 -3.40 38.81
CA ASN A 47 -30.12 -2.37 38.04
C ASN A 47 -28.92 -2.93 37.26
N GLU A 48 -28.14 -3.84 37.84
CA GLU A 48 -27.02 -4.50 37.14
C GLU A 48 -27.52 -5.46 36.06
N LYS A 49 -28.68 -6.10 36.23
CA LYS A 49 -29.33 -6.89 35.18
C LYS A 49 -29.79 -6.01 34.01
N ALA A 50 -30.35 -4.84 34.29
CA ALA A 50 -30.76 -3.89 33.26
C ALA A 50 -29.55 -3.36 32.46
N ASP A 51 -28.43 -3.09 33.13
CA ASP A 51 -27.18 -2.68 32.47
C ASP A 51 -26.59 -3.81 31.62
N ILE A 52 -26.58 -5.05 32.11
CA ILE A 52 -26.13 -6.22 31.34
C ILE A 52 -27.03 -6.44 30.11
N ASP A 53 -28.35 -6.32 30.24
CA ASP A 53 -29.28 -6.44 29.11
C ASP A 53 -29.09 -5.31 28.09
N SER A 54 -28.74 -4.09 28.54
CA SER A 54 -28.39 -2.97 27.67
C SER A 54 -27.10 -3.25 26.89
N LEU A 55 -26.07 -3.81 27.53
CA LEU A 55 -24.80 -4.15 26.92
C LEU A 55 -24.94 -5.30 25.91
N ILE A 56 -25.76 -6.31 26.23
CA ILE A 56 -26.08 -7.40 25.30
C ILE A 56 -26.86 -6.88 24.09
N ARG A 57 -27.73 -5.89 24.28
CA ARG A 57 -28.50 -5.27 23.19
C ARG A 57 -27.59 -4.43 22.27
N VAL A 58 -26.69 -3.63 22.85
CA VAL A 58 -25.68 -2.86 22.10
C VAL A 58 -24.72 -3.78 21.34
N ALA A 59 -24.26 -4.87 21.96
CA ALA A 59 -23.40 -5.85 21.31
C ALA A 59 -24.09 -6.55 20.12
N ARG A 60 -25.39 -6.89 20.26
CA ARG A 60 -26.19 -7.47 19.16
C ARG A 60 -26.48 -6.48 18.04
N GLU A 61 -26.65 -5.20 18.34
CA GLU A 61 -26.79 -4.14 17.34
C GLU A 61 -25.47 -3.88 16.59
N GLN A 62 -24.34 -3.86 17.29
CA GLN A 62 -23.02 -3.77 16.66
C GLN A 62 -22.74 -4.97 15.75
N GLN A 63 -23.01 -6.18 16.21
CA GLN A 63 -22.85 -7.39 15.39
C GLN A 63 -23.77 -7.36 14.15
N LYS A 64 -25.02 -6.92 14.29
CA LYS A 64 -25.93 -6.75 13.13
C LYS A 64 -25.44 -5.68 12.15
N ASN A 65 -24.87 -4.58 12.65
CA ASN A 65 -24.32 -3.52 11.81
C ASN A 65 -23.04 -3.98 11.09
N GLU A 66 -22.19 -4.76 11.74
CA GLU A 66 -20.99 -5.34 11.11
C GLU A 66 -21.35 -6.41 10.07
N GLU A 67 -22.33 -7.27 10.35
CA GLU A 67 -22.85 -8.26 9.39
C GLU A 67 -23.54 -7.57 8.20
N ALA A 68 -24.30 -6.49 8.45
CA ALA A 68 -24.89 -5.66 7.39
C ALA A 68 -23.81 -4.98 6.55
N ASN A 69 -22.79 -4.38 7.18
CA ASN A 69 -21.67 -3.76 6.47
C ASN A 69 -20.85 -4.77 5.66
N ALA A 70 -20.60 -5.98 6.19
CA ALA A 70 -19.92 -7.05 5.47
C ALA A 70 -20.75 -7.58 4.29
N LYS A 71 -22.08 -7.63 4.44
CA LYS A 71 -23.00 -8.01 3.38
C LYS A 71 -23.09 -6.93 2.29
N SER A 72 -23.21 -5.66 2.66
CA SER A 72 -23.17 -4.52 1.75
C SER A 72 -21.82 -4.39 1.05
N ALA A 73 -20.71 -4.65 1.73
CA ALA A 73 -19.38 -4.68 1.11
C ALA A 73 -19.26 -5.81 0.09
N ARG A 74 -19.79 -7.01 0.38
CA ARG A 74 -19.83 -8.14 -0.58
C ARG A 74 -20.75 -7.86 -1.76
N GLU A 75 -21.91 -7.25 -1.53
CA GLU A 75 -22.86 -6.87 -2.57
C GLU A 75 -22.28 -5.77 -3.45
N ASN A 76 -21.68 -4.72 -2.88
CA ASN A 76 -20.98 -3.66 -3.61
C ASN A 76 -19.80 -4.20 -4.43
N ASN A 77 -18.99 -5.09 -3.87
CA ASN A 77 -17.86 -5.68 -4.59
C ASN A 77 -18.34 -6.57 -5.75
N ARG A 78 -19.47 -7.27 -5.57
CA ARG A 78 -20.11 -8.09 -6.59
C ARG A 78 -20.85 -7.26 -7.65
N GLU A 79 -21.36 -6.09 -7.28
CA GLU A 79 -21.95 -5.10 -8.19
C GLU A 79 -20.87 -4.37 -9.00
N MET A 80 -19.72 -4.05 -8.41
CA MET A 80 -18.54 -3.55 -9.13
C MET A 80 -18.00 -4.57 -10.14
N LEU A 81 -17.98 -5.87 -9.79
CA LEU A 81 -17.64 -6.94 -10.74
C LEU A 81 -18.68 -7.12 -11.86
N ARG A 82 -19.94 -6.73 -11.65
CA ARG A 82 -21.01 -6.74 -12.66
C ARG A 82 -21.04 -5.50 -13.55
N LYS A 83 -20.55 -4.37 -13.05
CA LYS A 83 -20.44 -3.08 -13.76
C LYS A 83 -19.08 -2.90 -14.44
N MET A 84 -18.30 -3.98 -14.63
CA MET A 84 -17.16 -3.94 -15.54
C MET A 84 -17.66 -3.43 -16.91
N PRO A 85 -17.11 -2.31 -17.41
CA PRO A 85 -17.64 -1.69 -18.62
C PRO A 85 -17.45 -2.64 -19.80
N GLU A 86 -18.48 -2.76 -20.64
CA GLU A 86 -18.31 -3.27 -22.01
C GLU A 86 -17.18 -2.50 -22.69
N THR A 87 -16.43 -3.19 -23.55
CA THR A 87 -15.23 -2.70 -24.24
C THR A 87 -15.47 -1.32 -24.86
N ARG A 88 -15.00 -0.28 -24.17
CA ARG A 88 -14.82 1.07 -24.71
C ARG A 88 -13.43 1.14 -25.33
N THR A 89 -13.28 1.95 -26.37
CA THR A 89 -12.03 2.08 -27.10
C THR A 89 -10.95 2.73 -26.24
N ASP A 90 -9.72 2.22 -26.38
CA ASP A 90 -8.61 2.41 -25.44
C ASP A 90 -8.17 3.88 -25.27
N ASN A 91 -8.43 4.73 -26.26
CA ASN A 91 -8.15 6.17 -26.19
C ASN A 91 -9.06 6.94 -25.21
N GLU A 92 -10.33 6.53 -25.05
CA GLU A 92 -11.26 7.20 -24.12
C GLU A 92 -10.93 6.86 -22.65
N MET A 93 -10.48 5.63 -22.37
CA MET A 93 -10.10 5.23 -21.01
C MET A 93 -8.85 5.95 -20.52
N ILE A 94 -7.85 6.14 -21.39
CA ILE A 94 -6.56 6.75 -21.01
C ILE A 94 -6.72 8.27 -20.84
N SER A 95 -7.50 8.95 -21.69
CA SER A 95 -7.79 10.37 -21.46
C SER A 95 -8.55 10.56 -20.15
N ASP A 96 -9.56 9.74 -19.84
CA ASP A 96 -10.33 9.89 -18.60
C ASP A 96 -9.58 9.45 -17.35
N THR A 97 -8.68 8.45 -17.40
CA THR A 97 -7.88 8.07 -16.23
C THR A 97 -6.72 9.01 -15.98
N VAL A 98 -6.07 9.55 -17.01
CA VAL A 98 -5.02 10.57 -16.83
C VAL A 98 -5.66 11.91 -16.46
N THR A 99 -6.73 12.33 -17.13
CA THR A 99 -7.45 13.56 -16.77
C THR A 99 -8.15 13.42 -15.43
N GLY A 100 -8.70 12.23 -15.11
CA GLY A 100 -9.28 11.90 -13.82
C GLY A 100 -8.26 11.80 -12.71
N ALA A 101 -7.08 11.24 -12.93
CA ALA A 101 -5.99 11.23 -11.94
C ALA A 101 -5.34 12.61 -11.77
N ILE A 102 -5.28 13.44 -12.82
CA ILE A 102 -4.85 14.84 -12.73
C ILE A 102 -5.92 15.68 -12.02
N ALA A 103 -7.21 15.48 -12.32
CA ALA A 103 -8.32 16.16 -11.65
C ALA A 103 -8.48 15.70 -10.20
N ASP A 104 -8.31 14.42 -9.90
CA ASP A 104 -8.30 13.87 -8.55
C ASP A 104 -7.03 14.29 -7.81
N ALA A 105 -5.90 14.46 -8.49
CA ALA A 105 -4.71 15.08 -7.92
C ALA A 105 -4.92 16.58 -7.67
N ASP A 106 -5.60 17.31 -8.54
CA ASP A 106 -5.97 18.74 -8.34
C ASP A 106 -7.01 18.89 -7.21
N VAL A 107 -7.94 17.95 -7.08
CA VAL A 107 -8.96 17.91 -6.01
C VAL A 107 -8.36 17.42 -4.68
N ALA A 108 -7.36 16.52 -4.72
CA ALA A 108 -6.62 16.07 -3.55
C ALA A 108 -5.59 17.11 -3.08
N ASP A 109 -4.84 17.76 -3.97
CA ASP A 109 -3.95 18.89 -3.63
C ASP A 109 -4.77 20.09 -3.14
N GLY A 110 -5.89 20.41 -3.80
CA GLY A 110 -6.78 21.51 -3.43
C GLY A 110 -7.41 21.39 -2.03
N LYS A 111 -7.39 20.21 -1.42
CA LYS A 111 -7.86 19.98 -0.04
C LYS A 111 -6.77 19.63 0.96
N GLN A 112 -5.59 19.18 0.55
CA GLN A 112 -4.58 18.64 1.47
C GLN A 112 -3.39 19.58 1.78
N ASN A 113 -3.35 20.80 1.25
CA ASN A 113 -2.31 21.76 1.64
C ASN A 113 -2.76 23.22 1.72
N LYS A 114 -4.06 23.48 1.97
CA LYS A 114 -4.53 24.84 2.29
C LYS A 114 -4.14 25.17 3.73
N MET A 115 -3.04 25.89 3.89
CA MET A 115 -2.70 26.46 5.21
C MET A 115 -3.80 27.45 5.58
N ALA A 116 -4.46 27.22 6.72
CA ALA A 116 -5.44 28.15 7.26
C ALA A 116 -4.75 29.47 7.63
N GLY A 117 -5.30 30.60 7.19
CA GLY A 117 -4.71 31.93 7.36
C GLY A 117 -4.07 32.52 6.09
N ASP A 118 -3.31 33.60 6.28
CA ASP A 118 -2.60 34.30 5.22
C ASP A 118 -1.32 33.53 4.84
N PHE A 119 -1.16 33.24 3.55
CA PHE A 119 0.01 32.56 3.01
C PHE A 119 0.55 33.28 1.77
N TYR A 120 1.87 33.41 1.67
CA TYR A 120 2.54 34.13 0.59
C TYR A 120 3.46 33.18 -0.20
N TYR A 121 3.16 33.01 -1.48
CA TYR A 121 4.03 32.33 -2.42
C TYR A 121 4.93 33.35 -3.11
N VAL A 122 6.23 33.15 -3.03
CA VAL A 122 7.24 34.00 -3.67
C VAL A 122 7.85 33.20 -4.80
N LEU A 123 7.40 33.48 -6.02
CA LEU A 123 7.79 32.78 -7.22
C LEU A 123 9.15 33.32 -7.66
N VAL A 124 10.12 32.41 -7.72
CA VAL A 124 11.51 32.67 -8.07
C VAL A 124 11.93 31.77 -9.24
N SER A 125 12.99 32.18 -9.93
CA SER A 125 13.57 31.44 -11.03
C SER A 125 15.09 31.57 -11.01
N ALA A 126 15.78 30.62 -11.61
CA ALA A 126 17.22 30.57 -11.83
C ALA A 126 17.74 31.75 -12.68
N SER A 127 16.86 32.55 -13.28
CA SER A 127 17.20 33.84 -13.90
C SER A 127 17.58 34.91 -12.87
N LEU A 128 17.16 34.77 -11.62
CA LEU A 128 17.67 35.56 -10.50
C LEU A 128 19.07 35.08 -10.12
N SER A 129 19.93 36.01 -9.69
CA SER A 129 21.26 35.67 -9.20
C SER A 129 21.18 34.98 -7.84
N ASP A 130 22.16 34.14 -7.53
CA ASP A 130 22.24 33.44 -6.24
C ASP A 130 22.21 34.42 -5.06
N LYS A 131 22.76 35.63 -5.24
CA LYS A 131 22.69 36.70 -4.25
C LYS A 131 21.25 37.18 -4.04
N GLU A 132 20.52 37.51 -5.10
CA GLU A 132 19.12 37.95 -5.01
C GLU A 132 18.24 36.89 -4.31
N ILE A 133 18.46 35.61 -4.63
CA ILE A 133 17.73 34.50 -4.01
C ILE A 133 18.07 34.37 -2.52
N LYS A 134 19.36 34.43 -2.15
CA LYS A 134 19.82 34.37 -0.75
C LYS A 134 19.30 35.56 0.07
N ASP A 135 19.30 36.76 -0.50
CA ASP A 135 18.76 37.96 0.13
C ASP A 135 17.25 37.77 0.42
N MET A 136 16.47 37.26 -0.56
CA MET A 136 15.05 36.92 -0.36
C MET A 136 14.82 35.83 0.70
N MET A 137 15.67 34.79 0.75
CA MET A 137 15.58 33.75 1.78
C MET A 137 15.83 34.33 3.17
N THR A 138 16.81 35.23 3.30
CA THR A 138 17.16 35.89 4.57
C THR A 138 16.04 36.82 5.03
N ASP A 139 15.41 37.57 4.11
CA ASP A 139 14.28 38.46 4.41
C ASP A 139 13.07 37.71 5.00
N TYR A 140 12.97 36.41 4.73
CA TYR A 140 11.86 35.56 5.16
C TYR A 140 12.23 34.53 6.22
N ASP A 141 13.44 34.64 6.80
CA ASP A 141 13.92 33.68 7.79
C ASP A 141 12.95 33.55 8.98
N GLY A 142 12.71 32.30 9.40
CA GLY A 142 11.81 31.95 10.49
C GLY A 142 10.31 32.13 10.20
N ARG A 143 9.92 32.60 9.00
CA ARG A 143 8.51 32.76 8.62
C ARG A 143 7.91 31.46 8.09
N ARG A 144 6.76 31.09 8.64
CA ARG A 144 6.03 29.85 8.28
C ARG A 144 4.86 30.11 7.33
N ASP A 145 4.51 31.37 7.14
CA ASP A 145 3.48 31.89 6.25
C ASP A 145 4.00 32.18 4.83
N VAL A 146 5.28 31.89 4.55
CA VAL A 146 5.92 32.18 3.26
C VAL A 146 6.64 30.97 2.71
N SER A 147 6.48 30.74 1.40
CA SER A 147 7.25 29.74 0.67
C SER A 147 7.79 30.29 -0.65
N LEU A 148 9.06 29.98 -0.94
CA LEU A 148 9.63 30.21 -2.26
C LEU A 148 9.19 29.09 -3.19
N VAL A 149 8.73 29.44 -4.39
CA VAL A 149 8.27 28.45 -5.37
C VAL A 149 9.05 28.57 -6.66
N ILE A 150 9.51 27.44 -7.16
CA ILE A 150 10.15 27.28 -8.47
C ILE A 150 9.27 26.48 -9.41
N ARG A 151 9.27 26.86 -10.69
CA ARG A 151 8.42 26.25 -11.71
C ARG A 151 8.88 24.85 -12.12
N GLY A 152 10.18 24.62 -12.16
CA GLY A 152 10.73 23.38 -12.69
C GLY A 152 12.24 23.46 -12.84
N VAL A 153 12.75 22.99 -13.98
CA VAL A 153 14.19 22.95 -14.25
C VAL A 153 14.56 23.47 -15.62
N THR A 154 15.76 24.02 -15.77
CA THR A 154 16.23 24.57 -17.06
C THR A 154 16.55 23.47 -18.06
N ASP A 155 17.01 22.31 -17.59
CA ASP A 155 17.33 21.15 -18.42
C ASP A 155 16.90 19.84 -17.73
N LYS A 156 16.24 18.95 -18.49
CA LYS A 156 15.83 17.61 -18.04
C LYS A 156 17.01 16.80 -17.51
N ALA A 157 18.17 16.89 -18.15
CA ALA A 157 19.36 16.15 -17.75
C ALA A 157 19.97 16.67 -16.43
N LYS A 158 19.66 17.91 -16.05
CA LYS A 158 20.25 18.61 -14.90
C LYS A 158 19.29 18.73 -13.71
N LEU A 159 18.19 17.99 -13.71
CA LEU A 159 17.20 18.03 -12.63
C LEU A 159 17.84 17.86 -11.24
N MET A 160 18.72 16.87 -11.10
CA MET A 160 19.42 16.61 -9.83
C MET A 160 20.40 17.71 -9.47
N ASP A 161 21.12 18.27 -10.46
CA ASP A 161 22.09 19.34 -10.24
C ASP A 161 21.40 20.63 -9.79
N GLU A 162 20.26 20.97 -10.39
CA GLU A 162 19.47 22.14 -10.02
C GLU A 162 18.83 22.01 -8.64
N LEU A 163 18.25 20.84 -8.33
CA LEU A 163 17.74 20.56 -6.98
C LEU A 163 18.86 20.66 -5.94
N THR A 164 20.05 20.15 -6.26
CA THR A 164 21.23 20.26 -5.39
C THR A 164 21.65 21.72 -5.21
N ARG A 165 21.65 22.53 -6.28
CA ARG A 165 21.91 23.98 -6.21
C ARG A 165 20.92 24.67 -5.29
N TRP A 166 19.61 24.43 -5.44
CA TRP A 166 18.59 25.01 -4.57
C TRP A 166 18.78 24.61 -3.10
N GLN A 167 19.10 23.34 -2.82
CA GLN A 167 19.43 22.88 -1.48
C GLN A 167 20.66 23.58 -0.90
N GLN A 168 21.72 23.75 -1.69
CA GLN A 168 22.93 24.48 -1.29
C GLN A 168 22.63 25.95 -0.99
N LEU A 169 21.81 26.63 -1.81
CA LEU A 169 21.42 28.02 -1.55
C LEU A 169 20.70 28.17 -0.21
N VAL A 170 19.78 27.25 0.12
CA VAL A 170 19.11 27.23 1.42
C VAL A 170 20.12 27.01 2.56
N LEU A 171 21.01 26.02 2.42
CA LEU A 171 22.05 25.73 3.43
C LEU A 171 23.00 26.92 3.66
N ASP A 172 23.46 27.56 2.59
CA ASP A 172 24.35 28.71 2.64
C ASP A 172 23.68 29.96 3.22
N SER A 173 22.38 30.16 2.95
CA SER A 173 21.62 31.28 3.50
C SER A 173 21.44 31.16 5.02
N GLY A 174 21.45 29.94 5.54
CA GLY A 174 21.14 29.65 6.94
C GLY A 174 19.67 29.87 7.32
N ALA A 175 18.82 30.28 6.37
CA ALA A 175 17.43 30.64 6.62
C ALA A 175 16.50 29.42 6.69
N GLU A 176 15.53 29.44 7.61
CA GLU A 176 14.50 28.42 7.76
C GLU A 176 13.30 28.69 6.83
N VAL A 177 13.55 28.81 5.52
CA VAL A 177 12.50 29.05 4.51
C VAL A 177 12.22 27.79 3.70
N THR A 178 10.94 27.56 3.40
CA THR A 178 10.51 26.41 2.61
C THR A 178 10.57 26.72 1.11
N VAL A 179 11.38 25.94 0.38
CA VAL A 179 11.44 25.98 -1.08
C VAL A 179 10.63 24.83 -1.66
N ASN A 180 9.69 25.17 -2.53
CA ASN A 180 8.78 24.24 -3.18
C ASN A 180 8.99 24.25 -4.67
N LEU A 181 8.91 23.06 -5.26
CA LEU A 181 8.82 22.90 -6.69
C LEU A 181 7.37 22.60 -7.05
N ASP A 182 6.73 23.57 -7.70
CA ASP A 182 5.31 23.53 -8.04
C ASP A 182 5.07 24.29 -9.36
N PRO A 183 4.93 23.59 -10.49
CA PRO A 183 4.59 24.21 -11.77
C PRO A 183 3.14 24.70 -11.87
N VAL A 184 2.23 24.22 -11.00
CA VAL A 184 0.79 24.51 -11.08
C VAL A 184 0.53 25.97 -10.74
N ILE A 185 1.12 26.49 -9.66
CA ILE A 185 0.92 27.89 -9.25
C ILE A 185 1.39 28.90 -10.33
N PHE A 186 2.42 28.56 -11.09
CA PHE A 186 2.89 29.36 -12.23
C PHE A 186 1.89 29.33 -13.39
N LYS A 187 1.30 28.16 -13.67
CA LYS A 187 0.32 27.94 -14.74
C LYS A 187 -1.00 28.65 -14.43
N ASP A 188 -1.55 28.44 -13.23
CA ASP A 188 -2.86 28.96 -12.81
C ASP A 188 -2.87 30.49 -12.74
N ASN A 189 -1.75 31.08 -12.32
CA ASN A 189 -1.60 32.53 -12.23
C ASN A 189 -0.97 33.16 -13.49
N ALA A 190 -0.67 32.34 -14.51
CA ALA A 190 -0.01 32.74 -15.76
C ALA A 190 1.26 33.59 -15.54
N VAL A 191 2.09 33.19 -14.58
CA VAL A 191 3.30 33.92 -14.19
C VAL A 191 4.44 33.61 -15.15
N THR A 192 4.84 34.61 -15.94
CA THR A 192 5.97 34.53 -16.89
C THR A 192 7.19 35.34 -16.44
N ALA A 193 7.05 36.14 -15.40
CA ALA A 193 8.05 37.06 -14.91
C ALA A 193 8.24 36.94 -13.38
N VAL A 194 9.48 37.03 -12.91
CA VAL A 194 9.89 36.90 -11.50
C VAL A 194 10.78 38.09 -11.08
N PRO A 195 10.89 38.40 -9.77
CA PRO A 195 10.14 37.81 -8.66
C PRO A 195 8.66 38.19 -8.73
N THR A 196 7.77 37.25 -8.37
CA THR A 196 6.33 37.53 -8.26
C THR A 196 5.83 37.02 -6.92
N ILE A 197 5.09 37.84 -6.19
CA ILE A 197 4.48 37.47 -4.92
C ILE A 197 2.99 37.22 -5.17
N ILE A 198 2.49 36.11 -4.66
CA ILE A 198 1.07 35.76 -4.64
C ILE A 198 0.67 35.60 -3.19
N HIS A 199 -0.38 36.30 -2.79
CA HIS A 199 -1.01 36.20 -1.49
C HIS A 199 -2.30 35.40 -1.62
N GLU A 200 -2.39 34.32 -0.87
CA GLU A 200 -3.60 33.54 -0.67
C GLU A 200 -4.05 33.60 0.78
N LYS A 201 -5.37 33.52 0.99
CA LYS A 201 -5.97 33.42 2.31
C LYS A 201 -6.95 32.27 2.32
N ASP A 202 -6.74 31.32 3.23
CA ASP A 202 -7.55 30.08 3.30
C ASP A 202 -7.59 29.31 1.96
N GLY A 203 -6.51 29.43 1.19
CA GLY A 203 -6.36 28.85 -0.16
C GLY A 203 -7.26 29.49 -1.23
N GLU A 204 -7.67 30.75 -1.04
CA GLU A 204 -8.26 31.60 -2.08
C GLU A 204 -7.30 32.73 -2.44
N PHE A 205 -7.20 33.04 -3.73
CA PHE A 205 -6.37 34.12 -4.25
C PHE A 205 -6.85 35.48 -3.71
N VAL A 206 -5.94 36.25 -3.09
CA VAL A 206 -6.21 37.61 -2.60
C VAL A 206 -5.56 38.65 -3.49
N ALA A 207 -4.24 38.56 -3.72
CA ALA A 207 -3.50 39.56 -4.47
C ALA A 207 -2.23 38.99 -5.12
N SER A 208 -1.76 39.64 -6.20
CA SER A 208 -0.44 39.35 -6.77
C SER A 208 0.26 40.59 -7.29
N VAL A 209 1.59 40.56 -7.27
CA VAL A 209 2.46 41.64 -7.77
C VAL A 209 3.78 41.07 -8.28
N SER A 210 4.27 41.60 -9.39
CA SER A 210 5.55 41.24 -9.99
C SER A 210 6.60 42.33 -9.79
N GLY A 211 7.87 41.94 -9.75
CA GLY A 211 9.04 42.83 -9.73
C GLY A 211 9.47 43.32 -8.34
N ILE A 212 8.85 42.81 -7.28
CA ILE A 212 9.23 43.12 -5.89
C ILE A 212 9.23 41.85 -5.05
N SER A 213 10.08 41.84 -4.02
CA SER A 213 10.21 40.76 -3.04
C SER A 213 9.75 41.15 -1.64
N ASN A 214 9.10 42.30 -1.45
CA ASN A 214 8.57 42.68 -0.14
C ASN A 214 7.07 42.34 -0.05
N ILE A 215 6.73 41.34 0.77
CA ILE A 215 5.32 40.91 0.97
C ILE A 215 4.44 42.00 1.60
N ASP A 216 5.03 42.94 2.37
CA ASP A 216 4.27 44.00 3.05
C ASP A 216 3.57 44.92 2.04
N PHE A 217 4.04 44.95 0.79
CA PHE A 217 3.41 45.69 -0.28
C PHE A 217 1.98 45.21 -0.58
N LEU A 218 1.68 43.93 -0.34
CA LEU A 218 0.36 43.33 -0.59
C LEU A 218 -0.61 43.55 0.58
N LYS A 219 -0.16 44.03 1.73
CA LYS A 219 -1.02 44.27 2.90
C LYS A 219 -2.15 45.24 2.54
N GLY A 220 -3.39 44.78 2.68
CA GLY A 220 -4.59 45.56 2.42
C GLY A 220 -4.89 45.80 0.93
N LYS A 221 -4.21 45.11 0.01
CA LYS A 221 -4.47 45.17 -1.43
C LYS A 221 -5.12 43.87 -1.91
N THR A 222 -5.89 43.97 -2.99
CA THR A 222 -6.60 42.84 -3.60
C THR A 222 -6.50 42.89 -5.11
N GLY A 223 -6.45 41.72 -5.77
CA GLY A 223 -6.37 41.59 -7.21
C GLY A 223 -4.95 41.57 -7.78
N LYS A 224 -4.84 41.52 -9.10
CA LYS A 224 -3.57 41.52 -9.83
C LYS A 224 -3.05 42.95 -9.96
N LEU A 225 -2.02 43.31 -9.20
CA LEU A 225 -1.47 44.67 -9.12
C LEU A 225 -0.49 45.00 -10.26
N GLY A 226 -0.18 44.04 -11.12
CA GLY A 226 0.77 44.20 -12.22
C GLY A 226 2.22 44.22 -11.73
N THR A 227 3.05 45.05 -12.36
CA THR A 227 4.49 45.11 -12.12
C THR A 227 4.85 46.36 -11.33
N ALA A 228 5.47 46.17 -10.16
CA ALA A 228 5.88 47.25 -9.25
C ALA A 228 7.41 47.45 -9.18
N GLY A 229 8.19 46.70 -9.96
CA GLY A 229 9.65 46.79 -9.99
C GLY A 229 10.29 45.99 -11.14
N PRO A 230 11.62 45.83 -11.15
CA PRO A 230 12.32 45.11 -12.21
C PRO A 230 11.98 43.62 -12.21
N THR A 231 11.73 43.06 -13.39
CA THR A 231 11.40 41.64 -13.57
C THR A 231 12.37 40.95 -14.51
N LYS A 232 12.57 39.65 -14.29
CA LYS A 232 13.27 38.73 -15.21
C LYS A 232 12.31 37.64 -15.67
N GLU A 233 12.53 37.12 -16.87
CA GLU A 233 11.73 36.01 -17.38
C GLU A 233 12.03 34.71 -16.62
N VAL A 234 11.01 33.85 -16.52
CA VAL A 234 11.15 32.49 -15.99
C VAL A 234 11.88 31.64 -17.04
N VAL A 235 13.02 31.07 -16.66
CA VAL A 235 13.88 30.29 -17.59
C VAL A 235 13.69 28.79 -17.46
N GLU A 236 13.04 28.33 -16.38
CA GLU A 236 12.73 26.92 -16.18
C GLU A 236 11.64 26.43 -17.13
N ARG A 237 11.86 25.21 -17.63
CA ARG A 237 10.82 24.42 -18.23
C ARG A 237 9.90 23.86 -17.13
N SER A 238 8.60 23.91 -17.39
CA SER A 238 7.58 23.30 -16.53
C SER A 238 7.80 21.79 -16.42
N LEU A 239 7.82 21.27 -15.19
CA LEU A 239 7.91 19.83 -14.98
C LEU A 239 6.65 19.10 -15.42
N LEU A 240 5.47 19.74 -15.39
CA LEU A 240 4.25 19.18 -15.97
C LEU A 240 4.44 18.92 -17.46
N ASP A 241 4.96 19.88 -18.21
CA ASP A 241 5.18 19.75 -19.65
C ASP A 241 6.20 18.65 -19.96
N MET A 242 7.20 18.46 -19.09
CA MET A 242 8.20 17.40 -19.23
C MET A 242 7.62 16.02 -18.94
N ILE A 243 6.73 15.90 -17.96
CA ILE A 243 5.99 14.66 -17.66
C ILE A 243 5.04 14.35 -18.81
N GLU A 244 4.26 15.33 -19.27
CA GLU A 244 3.33 15.17 -20.40
C GLU A 244 4.06 14.71 -21.68
N GLU A 245 5.19 15.34 -22.02
CA GLU A 245 6.03 14.92 -23.15
C GLU A 245 6.59 13.51 -22.92
N GLY A 246 7.04 13.22 -21.70
CA GLY A 246 7.51 11.89 -21.32
C GLY A 246 6.46 10.82 -21.56
N VAL A 247 5.23 11.05 -21.10
CA VAL A 247 4.09 10.13 -21.24
C VAL A 247 3.67 9.96 -22.70
N LYS A 248 3.63 11.04 -23.50
CA LYS A 248 3.28 10.98 -24.93
C LYS A 248 4.23 10.12 -25.75
N ASN A 249 5.49 10.03 -25.32
CA ASN A 249 6.53 9.27 -26.01
C ASN A 249 6.65 7.81 -25.54
N LEU A 250 5.80 7.36 -24.59
CA LEU A 250 5.79 5.97 -24.14
C LEU A 250 4.94 5.09 -25.06
N ASP A 251 5.53 3.98 -25.52
CA ASP A 251 4.80 2.93 -26.22
C ASP A 251 4.19 1.96 -25.20
N PHE A 252 2.99 2.29 -24.73
CA PHE A 252 2.26 1.49 -23.75
C PHE A 252 1.94 0.07 -24.25
N GLU A 253 1.69 -0.09 -25.54
CA GLU A 253 1.38 -1.40 -26.13
C GLU A 253 2.59 -2.31 -26.11
N GLN A 254 3.76 -1.77 -26.47
CA GLN A 254 5.02 -2.51 -26.39
C GLN A 254 5.37 -2.83 -24.92
N MET A 255 5.23 -1.86 -24.02
CA MET A 255 5.49 -2.08 -22.58
C MET A 255 4.58 -3.17 -21.98
N LYS A 256 3.30 -3.22 -22.37
CA LYS A 256 2.37 -4.27 -21.95
C LYS A 256 2.78 -5.63 -22.48
N LYS A 257 3.11 -5.73 -23.77
CA LYS A 257 3.62 -6.98 -24.39
C LYS A 257 4.87 -7.47 -23.67
N ASP A 258 5.82 -6.57 -23.42
CA ASP A 258 7.05 -6.90 -22.73
C ASP A 258 6.80 -7.33 -21.28
N ALA A 259 5.87 -6.69 -20.57
CA ALA A 259 5.49 -7.11 -19.22
C ALA A 259 4.90 -8.53 -19.21
N LEU A 260 3.98 -8.85 -20.12
CA LEU A 260 3.37 -10.17 -20.22
C LEU A 260 4.38 -11.26 -20.61
N ASN A 261 5.27 -10.95 -21.56
CA ASN A 261 6.30 -11.88 -22.03
C ASN A 261 7.37 -12.14 -20.96
N ASN A 262 7.70 -11.14 -20.15
CA ASN A 262 8.74 -11.26 -19.13
C ASN A 262 8.25 -11.75 -17.77
N TYR A 263 6.93 -11.77 -17.53
CA TYR A 263 6.36 -12.17 -16.23
C TYR A 263 6.79 -13.58 -15.82
N TRP A 264 6.43 -14.61 -16.58
CA TRP A 264 6.75 -16.00 -16.23
C TRP A 264 8.24 -16.37 -16.26
N PRO A 265 9.07 -15.86 -17.20
CA PRO A 265 10.53 -16.02 -17.12
C PRO A 265 11.12 -15.50 -15.81
N ARG A 266 10.68 -14.33 -15.33
CA ARG A 266 11.12 -13.78 -14.04
C ARG A 266 10.58 -14.58 -12.87
N GLN A 267 9.28 -14.86 -12.88
CA GLN A 267 8.62 -15.60 -11.80
C GLN A 267 9.20 -17.00 -11.59
N ARG A 268 9.59 -17.70 -12.67
CA ARG A 268 10.24 -19.03 -12.58
C ARG A 268 11.58 -19.03 -11.86
N GLN A 269 12.30 -17.90 -11.85
CA GLN A 269 13.56 -17.79 -11.10
C GLN A 269 13.34 -17.73 -9.59
N GLU A 270 12.13 -17.35 -9.16
CA GLU A 270 11.75 -17.22 -7.76
C GLU A 270 10.97 -18.44 -7.23
N PHE A 271 10.64 -19.41 -8.09
CA PHE A 271 9.92 -20.60 -7.65
C PHE A 271 10.77 -21.49 -6.76
N GLU A 272 10.18 -21.87 -5.64
CA GLU A 272 10.67 -22.96 -4.82
C GLU A 272 10.53 -24.28 -5.60
N VAL A 273 11.63 -25.04 -5.67
CA VAL A 273 11.64 -26.33 -6.38
C VAL A 273 11.19 -27.42 -5.43
N PHE A 274 10.07 -28.06 -5.75
CA PHE A 274 9.54 -29.17 -4.97
C PHE A 274 9.94 -30.50 -5.60
N PRO A 275 10.53 -31.45 -4.83
CA PRO A 275 10.78 -32.78 -5.32
C PRO A 275 9.46 -33.53 -5.56
N THR A 276 9.45 -34.40 -6.59
CA THR A 276 8.34 -35.31 -6.82
C THR A 276 8.32 -36.43 -5.78
N VAL A 277 7.15 -36.70 -5.20
CA VAL A 277 6.95 -37.79 -4.22
C VAL A 277 7.28 -39.15 -4.85
N LYS A 278 8.20 -39.89 -4.24
CA LYS A 278 8.62 -41.23 -4.72
C LYS A 278 8.02 -42.38 -3.91
N LYS A 279 7.65 -42.11 -2.65
CA LYS A 279 7.06 -43.09 -1.74
C LYS A 279 5.92 -42.42 -1.01
N ARG A 280 4.87 -43.17 -0.73
CA ARG A 280 3.73 -42.65 0.03
C ARG A 280 4.18 -42.32 1.45
N ALA A 281 3.87 -41.13 1.91
CA ALA A 281 4.14 -40.67 3.26
C ALA A 281 2.93 -39.91 3.82
N THR A 282 2.80 -39.96 5.14
CA THR A 282 1.85 -39.13 5.88
C THR A 282 2.58 -38.58 7.08
N HIS A 283 2.54 -37.26 7.26
CA HIS A 283 3.09 -36.59 8.43
C HIS A 283 2.14 -35.51 8.92
N THR A 284 2.42 -35.03 10.14
CA THR A 284 1.58 -34.06 10.83
C THR A 284 2.40 -32.87 11.28
N ILE A 285 1.80 -31.68 11.25
CA ILE A 285 2.42 -30.44 11.71
C ILE A 285 1.51 -29.74 12.70
N ASP A 286 2.12 -29.29 13.79
CA ASP A 286 1.47 -28.43 14.78
C ASP A 286 1.65 -26.96 14.36
N PRO A 287 0.58 -26.25 13.96
CA PRO A 287 0.66 -24.85 13.54
C PRO A 287 0.69 -23.87 14.71
N THR A 288 0.98 -24.33 15.93
CA THR A 288 1.11 -23.46 17.10
C THR A 288 2.20 -22.41 16.90
N VAL A 289 1.80 -21.15 16.94
CA VAL A 289 2.72 -20.01 16.86
C VAL A 289 2.90 -19.36 18.24
N ILE A 290 4.06 -18.73 18.42
CA ILE A 290 4.37 -17.97 19.63
C ILE A 290 4.18 -16.48 19.33
N ILE A 291 3.23 -15.87 20.02
CA ILE A 291 2.99 -14.43 19.99
C ILE A 291 3.84 -13.78 21.09
N PRO A 292 4.87 -12.98 20.74
CA PRO A 292 5.84 -12.47 21.71
C PRO A 292 5.28 -11.38 22.63
N GLN A 293 4.24 -10.67 22.18
CA GLN A 293 3.58 -9.58 22.90
C GLN A 293 2.12 -9.47 22.49
N ASP A 294 1.29 -8.88 23.35
CA ASP A 294 -0.12 -8.65 23.04
C ASP A 294 -0.27 -7.84 21.75
N ILE A 295 -1.13 -8.31 20.86
CA ILE A 295 -1.50 -7.61 19.63
C ILE A 295 -2.77 -6.84 19.93
N VAL A 296 -2.69 -5.51 19.90
CA VAL A 296 -3.80 -4.59 20.15
C VAL A 296 -4.20 -3.85 18.89
N THR A 297 -5.49 -3.57 18.71
CA THR A 297 -5.97 -2.63 17.70
C THR A 297 -5.57 -1.20 18.07
N PRO A 298 -5.60 -0.23 17.12
CA PRO A 298 -5.39 1.19 17.43
C PRO A 298 -6.33 1.74 18.52
N GLU A 299 -7.50 1.13 18.69
CA GLU A 299 -8.52 1.45 19.70
C GLU A 299 -8.25 0.77 21.06
N GLY A 300 -7.15 0.02 21.19
CA GLY A 300 -6.73 -0.63 22.42
C GLY A 300 -7.36 -2.01 22.69
N VAL A 301 -8.08 -2.59 21.73
CA VAL A 301 -8.69 -3.91 21.87
C VAL A 301 -7.64 -5.00 21.62
N VAL A 302 -7.48 -5.95 22.54
CA VAL A 302 -6.53 -7.06 22.37
C VAL A 302 -7.08 -8.08 21.36
N VAL A 303 -6.46 -8.15 20.18
CA VAL A 303 -6.78 -9.09 19.10
C VAL A 303 -6.17 -10.47 19.38
N ALA A 304 -4.96 -10.50 19.94
CA ALA A 304 -4.32 -11.75 20.34
C ALA A 304 -3.40 -11.51 21.53
N LYS A 305 -3.51 -12.36 22.56
CA LYS A 305 -2.65 -12.27 23.74
C LYS A 305 -1.28 -12.89 23.46
N LYS A 306 -0.26 -12.36 24.14
CA LYS A 306 1.05 -12.96 24.27
C LYS A 306 0.93 -14.40 24.74
N GLY A 307 1.61 -15.32 24.07
CA GLY A 307 1.60 -16.74 24.42
C GLY A 307 1.63 -17.65 23.21
N LYS A 308 1.38 -18.94 23.45
CA LYS A 308 1.23 -19.93 22.39
C LYS A 308 -0.23 -19.95 21.93
N VAL A 309 -0.47 -19.81 20.64
CA VAL A 309 -1.80 -19.96 20.05
C VAL A 309 -1.74 -20.90 18.87
N ASN A 310 -2.66 -21.86 18.84
CA ASN A 310 -2.90 -22.69 17.68
C ASN A 310 -4.06 -22.08 16.88
N PRO A 311 -3.85 -21.67 15.62
CA PRO A 311 -4.92 -21.10 14.80
C PRO A 311 -6.14 -22.01 14.64
N LEU A 312 -5.94 -23.33 14.67
CA LEU A 312 -7.01 -24.33 14.54
C LEU A 312 -7.93 -24.40 15.77
N ASP A 313 -7.50 -23.89 16.93
CA ASP A 313 -8.37 -23.76 18.12
C ASP A 313 -9.37 -22.60 17.99
N VAL A 314 -9.08 -21.63 17.12
CA VAL A 314 -9.87 -20.41 16.95
C VAL A 314 -10.71 -20.47 15.68
N ILE A 315 -10.13 -20.97 14.58
CA ILE A 315 -10.76 -21.04 13.26
C ILE A 315 -10.67 -22.48 12.75
N PRO A 316 -11.80 -23.18 12.57
CA PRO A 316 -11.78 -24.53 12.02
C PRO A 316 -11.33 -24.52 10.56
N PHE A 317 -10.47 -25.48 10.21
CA PHE A 317 -9.90 -25.59 8.87
C PHE A 317 -10.75 -26.51 7.99
N GLY A 318 -11.82 -25.94 7.42
CA GLY A 318 -12.74 -26.64 6.51
C GLY A 318 -12.24 -26.72 5.05
N GLN A 319 -10.93 -26.76 4.83
CA GLN A 319 -10.32 -26.72 3.48
C GLN A 319 -9.51 -27.99 3.20
N LYS A 320 -9.49 -28.43 1.94
CA LYS A 320 -8.61 -29.47 1.41
C LYS A 320 -7.65 -28.81 0.42
N LEU A 321 -6.40 -28.60 0.82
CA LEU A 321 -5.40 -28.03 -0.08
C LEU A 321 -4.80 -29.17 -0.92
N ILE A 322 -4.88 -29.04 -2.23
CA ILE A 322 -4.35 -30.01 -3.18
C ILE A 322 -3.17 -29.32 -3.87
N VAL A 323 -1.96 -29.69 -3.46
CA VAL A 323 -0.71 -29.07 -3.91
C VAL A 323 -0.02 -30.00 -4.90
N PHE A 324 0.29 -29.51 -6.09
CA PHE A 324 0.82 -30.32 -7.18
C PHE A 324 1.67 -29.50 -8.14
N ASP A 325 2.47 -30.16 -8.98
CA ASP A 325 3.20 -29.53 -10.07
C ASP A 325 2.35 -29.59 -11.36
N ALA A 326 1.79 -28.45 -11.79
CA ALA A 326 1.01 -28.41 -13.01
C ALA A 326 1.82 -28.68 -14.28
N SER A 327 3.16 -28.57 -14.26
CA SER A 327 4.00 -28.96 -15.39
C SER A 327 3.98 -30.47 -15.66
N VAL A 328 3.65 -31.27 -14.64
CA VAL A 328 3.64 -32.74 -14.70
C VAL A 328 2.23 -33.27 -14.99
N PRO A 329 1.97 -33.95 -16.13
CA PRO A 329 0.62 -34.35 -16.54
C PRO A 329 -0.14 -35.21 -15.53
N TRP A 330 0.48 -36.26 -15.01
CA TRP A 330 -0.20 -37.16 -14.07
C TRP A 330 -0.56 -36.47 -12.75
N GLN A 331 0.20 -35.45 -12.34
CA GLN A 331 -0.10 -34.66 -11.15
C GLN A 331 -1.33 -33.76 -11.36
N ARG A 332 -1.54 -33.24 -12.58
CA ARG A 332 -2.78 -32.53 -12.93
C ARG A 332 -3.98 -33.45 -12.87
N ASP A 333 -3.86 -34.67 -13.41
CA ASP A 333 -4.95 -35.64 -13.36
C ASP A 333 -5.25 -36.09 -11.92
N PHE A 334 -4.20 -36.29 -11.10
CA PHE A 334 -4.33 -36.52 -9.66
C PHE A 334 -5.08 -35.36 -8.97
N ALA A 335 -4.70 -34.12 -9.25
CA ALA A 335 -5.33 -32.95 -8.64
C ALA A 335 -6.80 -32.81 -9.04
N ARG A 336 -7.14 -33.05 -10.32
CA ARG A 336 -8.53 -33.12 -10.79
C ARG A 336 -9.33 -34.18 -10.04
N HIS A 337 -8.82 -35.41 -9.99
CA HIS A 337 -9.48 -36.51 -9.30
C HIS A 337 -9.71 -36.20 -7.80
N GLU A 338 -8.72 -35.64 -7.12
CA GLU A 338 -8.84 -35.29 -5.70
C GLU A 338 -9.75 -34.09 -5.45
N TYR A 339 -9.89 -33.17 -6.41
CA TYR A 339 -10.85 -32.07 -6.36
C TYR A 339 -12.28 -32.58 -6.49
N GLU A 340 -12.55 -33.41 -7.50
CA GLU A 340 -13.87 -34.00 -7.78
C GLU A 340 -14.37 -34.91 -6.65
N ASN A 341 -13.46 -35.68 -6.03
CA ASN A 341 -13.78 -36.60 -4.94
C ASN A 341 -13.65 -35.97 -3.54
N THR A 342 -13.80 -34.65 -3.42
CA THR A 342 -13.77 -33.98 -2.11
C THR A 342 -15.07 -34.23 -1.35
N GLU A 343 -14.95 -34.53 -0.06
CA GLU A 343 -16.09 -34.80 0.81
C GLU A 343 -17.04 -33.59 0.90
N PRO A 344 -18.37 -33.81 0.95
CA PRO A 344 -19.33 -32.72 1.13
C PRO A 344 -19.06 -31.92 2.41
N GLY A 345 -18.99 -30.59 2.28
CA GLY A 345 -18.73 -29.69 3.41
C GLY A 345 -17.26 -29.28 3.57
N ILE A 346 -16.33 -29.88 2.82
CA ILE A 346 -14.93 -29.44 2.73
C ILE A 346 -14.74 -28.64 1.43
N ASN A 347 -14.05 -27.51 1.51
CA ASN A 347 -13.75 -26.70 0.33
C ASN A 347 -12.39 -27.09 -0.28
N PRO A 348 -12.34 -27.69 -1.49
CA PRO A 348 -11.08 -28.00 -2.14
C PRO A 348 -10.43 -26.77 -2.79
N ILE A 349 -9.12 -26.64 -2.62
CA ILE A 349 -8.31 -25.55 -3.21
C ILE A 349 -7.14 -26.17 -3.97
N LEU A 350 -7.02 -25.84 -5.25
CA LEU A 350 -5.94 -26.28 -6.12
C LEU A 350 -4.79 -25.29 -6.06
N ILE A 351 -3.59 -25.80 -5.76
CA ILE A 351 -2.39 -25.00 -5.64
C ILE A 351 -1.30 -25.64 -6.50
N THR A 352 -0.82 -24.91 -7.49
CA THR A 352 0.30 -25.36 -8.32
C THR A 352 1.62 -24.80 -7.82
N THR A 353 2.68 -25.60 -7.87
CA THR A 353 4.06 -25.19 -7.57
C THR A 353 4.83 -24.73 -8.80
N ASN A 354 4.36 -25.08 -10.00
CA ASN A 354 5.00 -24.73 -11.26
C ASN A 354 3.95 -24.58 -12.37
N VAL A 355 4.37 -24.18 -13.56
CA VAL A 355 3.50 -23.98 -14.73
C VAL A 355 4.06 -24.68 -15.96
N TYR A 356 3.18 -25.08 -16.88
CA TYR A 356 3.55 -25.54 -18.22
C TYR A 356 3.35 -24.45 -19.27
N GLY A 357 3.87 -24.70 -20.47
CA GLY A 357 3.74 -23.81 -21.61
C GLY A 357 4.46 -22.48 -21.37
N ASP A 358 3.81 -21.39 -21.75
CA ASP A 358 4.26 -20.02 -21.49
C ASP A 358 3.93 -19.54 -20.06
N GLY A 359 3.29 -20.39 -19.25
CA GLY A 359 2.78 -20.11 -17.92
C GLY A 359 1.32 -19.62 -17.92
N TRP A 360 0.93 -18.79 -18.88
CA TRP A 360 -0.44 -18.29 -19.02
C TRP A 360 -1.40 -19.42 -19.40
N ASP A 361 -0.94 -20.35 -20.24
CA ASP A 361 -1.69 -21.54 -20.62
C ASP A 361 -2.14 -22.36 -19.40
N THR A 362 -1.30 -22.46 -18.35
CA THR A 362 -1.64 -23.20 -17.13
C THR A 362 -2.91 -22.67 -16.44
N PHE A 363 -3.10 -21.35 -16.43
CA PHE A 363 -4.26 -20.72 -15.79
C PHE A 363 -5.45 -20.61 -16.75
N LYS A 364 -5.19 -20.42 -18.05
CA LYS A 364 -6.19 -20.38 -19.11
C LYS A 364 -6.96 -21.70 -19.22
N ASP A 365 -6.24 -22.81 -19.17
CA ASP A 365 -6.82 -24.15 -19.28
C ASP A 365 -7.41 -24.66 -17.96
N ALA A 366 -7.22 -23.94 -16.84
CA ALA A 366 -7.61 -24.42 -15.52
C ALA A 366 -9.11 -24.73 -15.43
N ALA A 367 -9.97 -23.89 -16.01
CA ALA A 367 -11.41 -24.14 -16.05
C ALA A 367 -11.76 -25.39 -16.85
N GLN A 368 -11.03 -25.67 -17.93
CA GLN A 368 -11.23 -26.87 -18.74
C GLN A 368 -10.75 -28.13 -18.01
N HIS A 369 -9.62 -28.06 -17.31
CA HIS A 369 -9.03 -29.21 -16.62
C HIS A 369 -9.68 -29.53 -15.27
N TYR A 370 -10.15 -28.53 -14.52
CA TYR A 370 -10.62 -28.72 -13.14
C TYR A 370 -12.10 -28.33 -12.95
N GLY A 371 -12.75 -27.81 -14.00
CA GLY A 371 -14.14 -27.36 -13.99
C GLY A 371 -14.30 -25.86 -13.75
N GLU A 372 -15.41 -25.28 -14.23
CA GLU A 372 -15.65 -23.81 -14.24
C GLU A 372 -15.64 -23.15 -12.85
N LYS A 373 -15.92 -23.92 -11.80
CA LYS A 373 -15.94 -23.41 -10.41
C LYS A 373 -14.58 -23.57 -9.71
N ALA A 374 -13.68 -24.35 -10.29
CA ALA A 374 -12.36 -24.57 -9.73
C ALA A 374 -11.48 -23.34 -9.97
N ARG A 375 -10.71 -22.99 -8.94
CA ARG A 375 -9.72 -21.91 -9.02
C ARG A 375 -8.36 -22.50 -8.77
N LEU A 376 -7.46 -22.31 -9.73
CA LEU A 376 -6.06 -22.68 -9.60
C LEU A 376 -5.28 -21.51 -9.03
N TYR A 377 -4.57 -21.74 -7.94
CA TYR A 377 -3.70 -20.76 -7.29
C TYR A 377 -2.24 -21.16 -7.46
N MET A 378 -1.35 -20.16 -7.46
CA MET A 378 0.08 -20.40 -7.33
C MET A 378 0.46 -20.51 -5.85
N ILE A 379 1.38 -21.42 -5.53
CA ILE A 379 1.96 -21.50 -4.19
C ILE A 379 2.62 -20.18 -3.81
N GLN A 380 2.35 -19.70 -2.59
CA GLN A 380 2.90 -18.44 -2.09
C GLN A 380 4.16 -18.71 -1.24
N PRO A 381 5.12 -17.77 -1.18
CA PRO A 381 6.29 -17.90 -0.33
C PRO A 381 5.92 -18.19 1.14
N GLY A 382 6.61 -19.15 1.76
CA GLY A 382 6.37 -19.58 3.15
C GLY A 382 5.12 -20.46 3.34
N MET A 383 4.35 -20.75 2.29
CA MET A 383 3.22 -21.68 2.38
C MET A 383 3.69 -23.12 2.59
N SER A 384 4.77 -23.51 1.91
CA SER A 384 5.44 -24.80 2.09
C SER A 384 5.82 -25.02 3.54
N GLU A 385 6.51 -24.08 4.18
CA GLU A 385 6.92 -24.15 5.58
C GLU A 385 5.72 -24.23 6.54
N ARG A 386 4.71 -23.37 6.33
CA ARG A 386 3.53 -23.29 7.23
C ARG A 386 2.68 -24.55 7.24
N PHE A 387 2.56 -25.20 6.08
CA PHE A 387 1.80 -26.44 5.94
C PHE A 387 2.70 -27.69 5.89
N GLY A 388 4.02 -27.51 6.03
CA GLY A 388 5.11 -28.48 5.76
C GLY A 388 4.87 -29.40 4.59
N ILE A 389 4.76 -28.77 3.43
CA ILE A 389 4.79 -29.43 2.14
C ILE A 389 6.28 -29.62 1.78
N GLU A 390 6.75 -30.86 1.83
CA GLU A 390 8.15 -31.20 1.50
C GLU A 390 8.29 -31.69 0.05
N ALA A 391 7.28 -32.37 -0.46
CA ALA A 391 7.24 -32.89 -1.83
C ALA A 391 5.84 -32.74 -2.45
N VAL A 392 5.75 -32.87 -3.78
CA VAL A 392 4.49 -32.82 -4.54
C VAL A 392 4.28 -34.07 -5.41
N PRO A 393 3.04 -34.56 -5.59
CA PRO A 393 1.79 -33.98 -5.11
C PRO A 393 1.46 -34.35 -3.66
N SER A 394 0.85 -33.40 -2.95
CA SER A 394 0.50 -33.50 -1.54
C SER A 394 -0.89 -32.94 -1.25
N ILE A 395 -1.60 -33.57 -0.31
CA ILE A 395 -2.91 -33.12 0.18
C ILE A 395 -2.76 -32.69 1.63
N VAL A 396 -3.17 -31.46 1.92
CA VAL A 396 -3.19 -30.91 3.27
C VAL A 396 -4.64 -30.79 3.76
N THR A 397 -4.90 -31.39 4.90
CA THR A 397 -6.16 -31.31 5.66
C THR A 397 -5.83 -31.02 7.12
N ALA A 398 -6.83 -30.81 7.97
CA ALA A 398 -6.61 -30.67 9.40
C ALA A 398 -7.40 -31.73 10.19
N ASP A 399 -6.79 -32.24 11.25
CA ASP A 399 -7.48 -32.97 12.30
C ASP A 399 -7.22 -32.29 13.64
N ARG A 400 -8.31 -31.79 14.26
CA ARG A 400 -8.30 -31.08 15.54
C ARG A 400 -7.27 -29.94 15.60
N LYS A 401 -6.06 -30.23 16.07
CA LYS A 401 -4.98 -29.25 16.34
C LYS A 401 -3.77 -29.39 15.43
N VAL A 402 -3.79 -30.31 14.48
CA VAL A 402 -2.66 -30.53 13.57
C VAL A 402 -3.11 -30.52 12.12
N PHE A 403 -2.22 -30.06 11.23
CA PHE A 403 -2.33 -30.34 9.82
C PHE A 403 -1.88 -31.77 9.54
N ILE A 404 -2.61 -32.47 8.68
CA ILE A 404 -2.24 -33.78 8.14
C ILE A 404 -1.87 -33.58 6.68
N ILE A 405 -0.63 -33.95 6.35
CA ILE A 405 -0.07 -33.88 5.01
C ILE A 405 0.03 -35.30 4.49
N ASN A 406 -0.61 -35.58 3.35
CA ASN A 406 -0.53 -36.86 2.67
C ASN A 406 0.18 -36.70 1.34
N GLU A 407 1.30 -37.39 1.17
CA GLU A 407 2.13 -37.34 -0.03
C GLU A 407 1.87 -38.57 -0.91
N TYR A 408 1.69 -38.36 -2.22
CA TYR A 408 1.26 -39.42 -3.14
C TYR A 408 2.26 -39.67 -4.28
N PRO A 409 2.86 -40.87 -4.38
CA PRO A 409 3.69 -41.22 -5.52
C PRO A 409 2.83 -41.60 -6.73
N GLU A 410 3.40 -41.47 -7.93
CA GLU A 410 2.74 -41.81 -9.20
C GLU A 410 2.17 -43.24 -9.24
N ALA A 411 2.91 -44.22 -8.68
CA ALA A 411 2.48 -45.62 -8.62
C ALA A 411 1.15 -45.82 -7.88
N ASN A 412 0.81 -44.94 -6.94
CA ASN A 412 -0.45 -45.02 -6.20
C ASN A 412 -1.63 -44.47 -7.01
N TYR A 413 -1.37 -43.54 -7.93
CA TYR A 413 -2.38 -43.01 -8.85
C TYR A 413 -2.75 -44.04 -9.93
N ALA A 414 -1.75 -44.70 -10.54
CA ALA A 414 -1.97 -45.73 -11.55
C ALA A 414 -2.90 -46.88 -11.09
N ASN A 415 -2.83 -47.25 -9.80
CA ASN A 415 -3.67 -48.30 -9.22
C ASN A 415 -5.11 -47.87 -8.90
N LYS A 416 -5.38 -46.55 -8.77
CA LYS A 416 -6.73 -46.01 -8.55
C LYS A 416 -7.52 -45.88 -9.85
N VAL A 417 -6.87 -45.62 -10.98
CA VAL A 417 -7.50 -45.45 -12.30
C VAL A 417 -7.80 -46.81 -12.96
N ALA A 418 -7.11 -47.88 -12.55
CA ALA A 418 -7.29 -49.24 -13.06
C ALA A 418 -8.39 -50.07 -12.36
N LYS A 419 -9.06 -49.50 -11.36
CA LYS A 419 -10.21 -50.06 -10.63
C LYS A 419 -11.42 -49.18 -10.87
#